data_AF-A0A7S7AWF1-F1
#
_entry.id   AF-A0A7S7AWF1-F1
#
_cell.length_a   1.000
_cell.length_b   1.000
_cell.length_c   1.000
_cell.angle_alpha   90.00
_cell.angle_beta   90.00
_cell.angle_gamma   90.00
#
_symmetry.space_group_name_H-M   'P 1'
#
loop_
_entity.id
_entity.type
_entity.pdbx_description
1 polymer ?
#
loop_
_entity_poly.entity_id
_entity_poly.type
_entity_poly.pdbx_seq_one_letter_code
_entity_poly.pdbx_strand_id
1 'polypeptide(L)'
;MTKSKVTTGLALIVLSAAAVLFTGCRNTAGVKPADGAGSGGGGNSGAGGGGVLLDTAVLTLSPDKLDIKVKAVTADGSPVTVEGCTETELPSGTETTLHAQGLTALQGLDCGHNKLTALNVQGLSALKELHCRGNQLTALNVQGLSALQKLDCRYNQLTALNVQGLTALQGLDCGGNQLTALNVQGLTALQVLYCYGNKLNAAAFEQLFTGLPQREESDEAKCILYREEAGEENHNDFSSPSGLAEAFNTARTVKKWKMYKKDASGNNLEI
;
A
#
# COMPACT_ATOMS: atom_id res chain seq x y z
N MET A 1 -4.71 -0.65 -46.74
CA MET A 1 -3.59 -0.74 -45.77
C MET A 1 -3.55 0.53 -44.94
N THR A 2 -4.17 0.53 -43.77
CA THR A 2 -4.16 1.65 -42.84
C THR A 2 -3.63 1.12 -41.52
N LYS A 3 -2.36 1.41 -41.24
CA LYS A 3 -1.69 1.07 -39.99
C LYS A 3 -2.34 1.90 -38.87
N SER A 4 -3.09 1.25 -37.98
CA SER A 4 -3.48 1.87 -36.72
C SER A 4 -2.23 1.94 -35.83
N LYS A 5 -1.83 3.16 -35.48
CA LYS A 5 -0.79 3.42 -34.48
C LYS A 5 -1.32 2.94 -33.13
N VAL A 6 -0.74 1.86 -32.62
CA VAL A 6 -0.87 1.50 -31.20
C VAL A 6 -0.09 2.54 -30.43
N THR A 7 -0.78 3.56 -29.92
CA THR A 7 -0.21 4.52 -28.99
C THR A 7 -0.09 3.79 -27.66
N THR A 8 1.13 3.43 -27.28
CA THR A 8 1.49 2.95 -25.93
C THR A 8 1.24 4.09 -24.94
N GLY A 9 0.00 4.21 -24.48
CA GLY A 9 -0.36 5.10 -23.39
C GLY A 9 0.12 4.50 -22.07
N LEU A 10 0.99 5.23 -21.37
CA LEU A 10 1.33 4.97 -19.99
C LEU A 10 0.05 5.23 -19.16
N ALA A 11 -0.75 4.19 -18.91
CA ALA A 11 -1.88 4.31 -18.00
C ALA A 11 -1.33 4.36 -16.57
N LEU A 12 -1.04 5.56 -16.08
CA LEU A 12 -0.73 5.80 -14.68
C LEU A 12 -2.06 6.08 -13.98
N ILE A 13 -2.66 5.07 -13.36
CA ILE A 13 -3.80 5.29 -12.46
C ILE A 13 -3.19 5.79 -11.15
N VAL A 14 -3.10 7.11 -11.02
CA VAL A 14 -2.85 7.79 -9.74
C VAL A 14 -4.20 7.92 -9.07
N LEU A 15 -4.52 7.00 -8.16
CA LEU A 15 -5.60 7.20 -7.19
C LEU A 15 -5.03 8.07 -6.08
N SER A 16 -4.78 9.35 -6.38
CA SER A 16 -4.59 10.33 -5.33
C SER A 16 -5.93 10.46 -4.62
N ALA A 17 -5.92 10.35 -3.29
CA ALA A 17 -7.04 10.78 -2.46
C ALA A 17 -7.19 12.31 -2.56
N ALA A 18 -7.55 12.81 -3.74
CA ALA A 18 -8.10 14.14 -3.91
C ALA A 18 -9.61 14.02 -3.71
N ALA A 19 -10.01 14.22 -2.46
CA ALA A 19 -11.30 14.80 -2.09
C ALA A 19 -12.50 14.43 -2.99
N VAL A 20 -13.21 13.35 -2.66
CA VAL A 20 -14.67 13.43 -2.76
C VAL A 20 -15.13 14.27 -1.57
N LEU A 21 -14.95 15.59 -1.68
CA LEU A 21 -15.66 16.55 -0.86
C LEU A 21 -17.14 16.47 -1.28
N PHE A 22 -17.95 15.71 -0.54
CA PHE A 22 -19.36 16.02 -0.46
C PHE A 22 -19.53 17.22 0.50
N THR A 23 -19.15 18.42 0.08
CA THR A 23 -19.66 19.65 0.72
C THR A 23 -20.92 20.09 0.02
N GLY A 24 -22.03 19.45 0.39
CA GLY A 24 -23.38 19.93 0.13
C GLY A 24 -23.88 20.78 1.29
N CYS A 25 -23.28 21.94 1.55
CA CYS A 25 -23.95 23.08 2.21
C CYS A 25 -23.32 24.39 1.73
N ARG A 26 -24.10 25.18 1.00
CA ARG A 26 -23.75 26.50 0.45
C ARG A 26 -23.38 27.46 1.58
N ASN A 27 -22.26 28.17 1.43
CA ASN A 27 -22.04 29.43 2.15
C ASN A 27 -22.09 30.57 1.12
N THR A 28 -23.26 31.19 0.97
CA THR A 28 -23.40 32.47 0.27
C THR A 28 -22.93 33.59 1.19
N ALA A 29 -22.11 34.48 0.67
CA ALA A 29 -21.60 35.65 1.36
C ALA A 29 -22.72 36.56 1.90
N GLY A 30 -22.58 36.95 3.17
CA GLY A 30 -22.82 38.30 3.68
C GLY A 30 -24.25 38.84 3.74
N VAL A 31 -24.91 38.71 4.90
CA VAL A 31 -25.66 39.79 5.56
C VAL A 31 -25.58 39.58 7.08
N LYS A 32 -24.97 40.53 7.81
CA LYS A 32 -25.31 40.85 9.21
C LYS A 32 -26.33 42.02 9.13
N PRO A 33 -27.33 42.14 10.00
CA PRO A 33 -27.06 42.65 11.36
C PRO A 33 -27.97 42.12 12.51
N ALA A 34 -27.42 42.29 13.72
CA ALA A 34 -28.03 42.65 15.02
C ALA A 34 -29.13 41.80 15.71
N ASP A 35 -28.77 41.41 16.94
CA ASP A 35 -29.46 41.53 18.24
C ASP A 35 -30.88 40.97 18.47
N GLY A 36 -31.02 40.20 19.57
CA GLY A 36 -32.31 40.00 20.26
C GLY A 36 -32.49 38.65 20.95
N ALA A 37 -32.69 38.69 22.28
CA ALA A 37 -32.91 37.57 23.18
C ALA A 37 -34.29 36.87 23.00
N GLY A 38 -34.42 35.62 23.48
CA GLY A 38 -35.73 34.97 23.66
C GLY A 38 -35.70 33.46 23.90
N SER A 39 -36.25 33.05 25.04
CA SER A 39 -36.38 31.68 25.54
C SER A 39 -37.46 30.83 24.84
N GLY A 40 -37.37 29.50 24.96
CA GLY A 40 -38.56 28.65 25.14
C GLY A 40 -38.68 27.41 24.25
N GLY A 41 -38.50 26.24 24.84
CA GLY A 41 -39.52 25.17 24.87
C GLY A 41 -39.74 24.25 23.65
N GLY A 42 -39.38 22.97 23.85
CA GLY A 42 -40.33 21.86 23.63
C GLY A 42 -40.18 20.98 22.39
N GLY A 43 -40.06 19.67 22.62
CA GLY A 43 -40.79 18.68 21.81
C GLY A 43 -40.01 17.74 20.89
N ASN A 44 -39.53 16.64 21.48
CA ASN A 44 -39.68 15.24 21.04
C ASN A 44 -39.46 14.84 19.56
N SER A 45 -38.52 13.90 19.33
CA SER A 45 -38.75 12.54 18.81
C SER A 45 -37.58 12.03 17.96
N GLY A 46 -37.32 10.72 18.04
CA GLY A 46 -36.66 9.99 16.95
C GLY A 46 -35.30 9.39 17.26
N ALA A 47 -35.33 8.17 17.80
CA ALA A 47 -34.39 7.07 17.55
C ALA A 47 -33.02 7.40 16.91
N GLY A 48 -32.02 7.64 17.76
CA GLY A 48 -30.60 7.64 17.37
C GLY A 48 -29.99 6.26 17.44
N GLY A 49 -30.39 5.36 16.54
CA GLY A 49 -29.65 4.12 16.27
C GLY A 49 -28.43 4.43 15.40
N GLY A 50 -27.40 5.01 16.02
CA GLY A 50 -26.12 5.32 15.37
C GLY A 50 -25.37 4.03 15.05
N GLY A 51 -25.70 3.42 13.91
CA GLY A 51 -24.85 2.42 13.29
C GLY A 51 -23.54 3.10 12.90
N VAL A 52 -22.44 2.72 13.56
CA VAL A 52 -21.09 3.12 13.20
C VAL A 52 -20.82 2.57 11.80
N LEU A 53 -20.96 3.40 10.77
CA LEU A 53 -20.39 3.12 9.46
C LEU A 53 -18.88 3.20 9.64
N LEU A 54 -18.25 2.05 9.82
CA LEU A 54 -16.80 1.92 9.70
C LEU A 54 -16.48 2.25 8.24
N ASP A 55 -15.84 3.40 8.00
CA ASP A 55 -15.37 3.80 6.67
C ASP A 55 -14.33 2.80 6.14
N THR A 56 -14.78 1.69 5.57
CA THR A 56 -13.93 0.73 4.89
C THR A 56 -13.83 1.10 3.42
N ALA A 57 -12.63 1.46 2.95
CA ALA A 57 -12.35 1.49 1.52
C ALA A 57 -11.77 0.13 1.10
N VAL A 58 -12.17 -0.38 -0.06
CA VAL A 58 -11.65 -1.62 -0.66
C VAL A 58 -11.35 -1.34 -2.13
N LEU A 59 -10.14 -1.65 -2.59
CA LEU A 59 -9.72 -1.48 -3.98
C LEU A 59 -9.23 -2.83 -4.49
N THR A 60 -10.02 -3.53 -5.30
CA THR A 60 -9.65 -4.86 -5.81
C THR A 60 -9.45 -4.75 -7.32
N LEU A 61 -8.23 -5.04 -7.78
CA LEU A 61 -7.76 -4.96 -9.16
C LEU A 61 -7.13 -6.29 -9.58
N SER A 62 -7.90 -7.26 -10.04
CA SER A 62 -7.36 -8.48 -10.65
C SER A 62 -7.80 -8.55 -12.10
N PRO A 63 -6.98 -8.81 -13.13
CA PRO A 63 -7.48 -8.94 -14.51
C PRO A 63 -8.47 -10.06 -14.76
N ASP A 64 -8.68 -10.92 -13.77
CA ASP A 64 -9.71 -11.94 -13.76
C ASP A 64 -10.92 -11.50 -12.89
N LYS A 65 -10.74 -10.50 -12.02
CA LYS A 65 -11.68 -9.94 -11.03
C LYS A 65 -11.39 -8.46 -10.74
N LEU A 66 -11.73 -7.58 -11.69
CA LEU A 66 -11.38 -6.14 -11.71
C LEU A 66 -12.24 -5.28 -10.77
N ASP A 67 -12.72 -5.89 -9.69
CA ASP A 67 -13.90 -5.61 -8.88
C ASP A 67 -13.69 -4.52 -7.79
N ILE A 68 -13.76 -3.24 -8.12
CA ILE A 68 -13.78 -2.17 -7.11
C ILE A 68 -15.18 -2.04 -6.50
N LYS A 69 -15.35 -2.33 -5.21
CA LYS A 69 -16.62 -2.10 -4.52
C LYS A 69 -16.79 -0.62 -4.18
N VAL A 70 -17.83 -0.01 -4.74
CA VAL A 70 -18.18 1.39 -4.51
C VAL A 70 -19.65 1.49 -4.10
N LYS A 71 -19.95 2.38 -3.16
CA LYS A 71 -21.31 2.81 -2.83
C LYS A 71 -21.45 4.28 -3.21
N ALA A 72 -22.04 4.55 -4.37
CA ALA A 72 -22.33 5.91 -4.81
C ALA A 72 -23.66 6.38 -4.22
N VAL A 73 -23.73 7.61 -3.71
CA VAL A 73 -24.98 8.24 -3.25
C VAL A 73 -25.06 9.63 -3.87
N THR A 74 -26.01 9.83 -4.78
CA THR A 74 -26.33 11.13 -5.39
C THR A 74 -27.43 11.82 -4.61
N ALA A 75 -27.39 13.16 -4.54
CA ALA A 75 -28.35 13.95 -3.77
C ALA A 75 -29.80 13.89 -4.31
N ASP A 76 -29.95 13.58 -5.59
CA ASP A 76 -31.24 13.46 -6.30
C ASP A 76 -31.65 12.00 -6.55
N GLY A 77 -30.86 11.03 -6.08
CA GLY A 77 -31.10 9.60 -6.31
C GLY A 77 -30.76 9.09 -7.71
N SER A 78 -30.22 9.93 -8.60
CA SER A 78 -29.82 9.53 -9.95
C SER A 78 -28.60 8.58 -9.96
N PRO A 79 -28.47 7.68 -10.94
CA PRO A 79 -27.27 6.85 -11.10
C PRO A 79 -26.02 7.67 -11.46
N VAL A 80 -24.83 7.20 -11.05
CA VAL A 80 -23.54 7.76 -11.48
C VAL A 80 -23.00 6.96 -12.66
N THR A 81 -22.58 7.62 -13.74
CA THR A 81 -21.93 6.94 -14.88
C THR A 81 -20.44 6.73 -14.63
N VAL A 82 -19.92 5.56 -15.01
CA VAL A 82 -18.51 5.18 -14.84
C VAL A 82 -17.94 4.76 -16.20
N GLU A 83 -16.81 5.36 -16.59
CA GLU A 83 -16.11 5.02 -17.83
C GLU A 83 -14.99 4.00 -17.55
N GLY A 84 -14.72 3.14 -18.53
CA GLY A 84 -13.62 2.16 -18.44
C GLY A 84 -13.90 0.94 -17.55
N CYS A 85 -15.13 0.76 -17.08
CA CYS A 85 -15.61 -0.45 -16.39
C CYS A 85 -16.69 -1.17 -17.23
N THR A 86 -16.98 -2.44 -16.93
CA THR A 86 -18.17 -3.13 -17.47
C THR A 86 -19.46 -2.50 -16.96
N GLU A 87 -19.44 -1.99 -15.73
CA GLU A 87 -20.52 -1.22 -15.14
C GLU A 87 -20.42 0.21 -15.65
N THR A 88 -21.38 0.59 -16.49
CA THR A 88 -21.48 1.95 -17.02
C THR A 88 -22.34 2.86 -16.15
N GLU A 89 -23.09 2.30 -15.18
CA GLU A 89 -23.98 3.01 -14.26
C GLU A 89 -23.94 2.40 -12.85
N LEU A 90 -23.94 3.27 -11.83
CA LEU A 90 -23.97 2.92 -10.41
C LEU A 90 -25.29 3.38 -9.78
N PRO A 91 -26.18 2.46 -9.38
CA PRO A 91 -27.40 2.81 -8.67
C PRO A 91 -27.11 3.48 -7.32
N SER A 92 -27.75 4.62 -7.06
CA SER A 92 -27.58 5.35 -5.79
C SER A 92 -27.94 4.47 -4.59
N GLY A 93 -27.10 4.48 -3.55
CA GLY A 93 -27.32 3.77 -2.29
C GLY A 93 -27.01 2.28 -2.30
N THR A 94 -26.57 1.71 -3.43
CA THR A 94 -26.25 0.28 -3.56
C THR A 94 -24.74 0.05 -3.57
N GLU A 95 -24.28 -1.01 -2.90
CA GLU A 95 -22.90 -1.49 -3.08
C GLU A 95 -22.80 -2.22 -4.42
N THR A 96 -22.04 -1.65 -5.35
CA THR A 96 -21.81 -2.22 -6.67
C THR A 96 -20.33 -2.51 -6.83
N THR A 97 -20.03 -3.59 -7.54
CA THR A 97 -18.68 -3.99 -7.88
C THR A 97 -18.37 -3.54 -9.31
N LEU A 98 -17.44 -2.59 -9.47
CA LEU A 98 -16.97 -2.12 -10.77
C LEU A 98 -15.88 -3.04 -11.29
N HIS A 99 -16.00 -3.64 -12.47
CA HIS A 99 -14.95 -4.38 -13.14
C HIS A 99 -14.31 -3.47 -14.17
N ALA A 100 -13.13 -2.92 -13.89
CA ALA A 100 -12.35 -2.21 -14.91
C ALA A 100 -12.17 -3.08 -16.17
N GLN A 101 -11.95 -2.50 -17.35
CA GLN A 101 -11.59 -3.23 -18.57
C GLN A 101 -10.15 -2.92 -18.98
N GLY A 102 -9.45 -3.90 -19.56
CA GLY A 102 -8.19 -3.66 -20.28
C GLY A 102 -6.95 -3.35 -19.43
N LEU A 103 -6.92 -3.69 -18.14
CA LEU A 103 -5.76 -3.44 -17.27
C LEU A 103 -4.57 -4.40 -17.48
N THR A 104 -4.60 -5.28 -18.48
CA THR A 104 -3.49 -6.22 -18.77
C THR A 104 -2.19 -5.51 -19.18
N ALA A 105 -2.27 -4.24 -19.58
CA ALA A 105 -1.11 -3.40 -19.90
C ALA A 105 -0.69 -2.45 -18.75
N LEU A 106 -1.36 -2.49 -17.59
CA LEU A 106 -1.06 -1.59 -16.48
C LEU A 106 0.32 -1.90 -15.90
N GLN A 107 1.23 -0.93 -15.96
CA GLN A 107 2.62 -1.08 -15.50
C GLN A 107 2.89 -0.43 -14.14
N GLY A 108 2.06 0.52 -13.71
CA GLY A 108 2.19 1.20 -12.43
C GLY A 108 0.83 1.42 -11.78
N LEU A 109 0.75 1.16 -10.48
CA LEU A 109 -0.42 1.41 -9.66
C LEU A 109 0.01 2.13 -8.38
N ASP A 110 -0.46 3.37 -8.18
CA ASP A 110 -0.35 4.08 -6.91
C ASP A 110 -1.73 4.26 -6.29
N CYS A 111 -1.93 3.61 -5.16
CA CYS A 111 -3.11 3.70 -4.29
C CYS A 111 -2.70 3.99 -2.84
N GLY A 112 -1.52 4.58 -2.63
CA GLY A 112 -1.01 4.93 -1.32
C GLY A 112 -1.83 6.03 -0.61
N HIS A 113 -1.70 6.10 0.71
CA HIS A 113 -2.35 7.09 1.58
C HIS A 113 -3.88 7.10 1.47
N ASN A 114 -4.47 5.91 1.50
CA ASN A 114 -5.92 5.71 1.49
C ASN A 114 -6.36 4.97 2.77
N LYS A 115 -7.63 4.53 2.81
CA LYS A 115 -8.19 3.71 3.90
C LYS A 115 -8.44 2.27 3.45
N LEU A 116 -7.63 1.74 2.53
CA LEU A 116 -7.84 0.42 1.95
C LEU A 116 -7.66 -0.67 2.99
N THR A 117 -8.68 -1.49 3.20
CA THR A 117 -8.64 -2.67 4.08
C THR A 117 -8.32 -3.95 3.31
N ALA A 118 -8.55 -3.94 1.99
CA ALA A 118 -8.18 -5.00 1.08
C ALA A 118 -7.71 -4.41 -0.27
N LEU A 119 -6.67 -5.06 -0.82
CA LEU A 119 -6.12 -4.78 -2.14
C LEU A 119 -5.93 -6.09 -2.90
N ASN A 120 -6.62 -6.23 -4.03
CA ASN A 120 -6.36 -7.31 -4.98
C ASN A 120 -5.54 -6.75 -6.13
N VAL A 121 -4.48 -7.43 -6.53
CA VAL A 121 -3.64 -7.09 -7.69
C VAL A 121 -3.51 -8.28 -8.66
N GLN A 122 -4.26 -9.35 -8.42
CA GLN A 122 -3.98 -10.67 -8.98
C GLN A 122 -4.21 -10.76 -10.47
N GLY A 123 -3.15 -11.09 -11.21
CA GLY A 123 -3.18 -11.24 -12.66
C GLY A 123 -2.66 -10.00 -13.41
N LEU A 124 -2.40 -8.87 -12.72
CA LEU A 124 -1.76 -7.68 -13.31
C LEU A 124 -0.30 -7.99 -13.68
N SER A 125 -0.09 -8.96 -14.57
CA SER A 125 1.19 -9.61 -14.85
C SER A 125 2.21 -8.66 -15.51
N ALA A 126 1.73 -7.58 -16.11
CA ALA A 126 2.55 -6.49 -16.64
C ALA A 126 2.92 -5.41 -15.60
N LEU A 127 2.39 -5.49 -14.37
CA LEU A 127 2.63 -4.49 -13.33
C LEU A 127 4.09 -4.53 -12.88
N LYS A 128 4.77 -3.39 -13.00
CA LYS A 128 6.16 -3.18 -12.62
C LYS A 128 6.30 -2.43 -11.30
N GLU A 129 5.38 -1.53 -11.00
CA GLU A 129 5.41 -0.73 -9.78
C GLU A 129 4.07 -0.79 -9.05
N LEU A 130 4.10 -1.22 -7.79
CA LEU A 130 2.94 -1.24 -6.90
C LEU A 130 3.25 -0.40 -5.66
N HIS A 131 2.49 0.68 -5.50
CA HIS A 131 2.53 1.52 -4.31
C HIS A 131 1.18 1.50 -3.60
N CYS A 132 1.15 0.89 -2.41
CA CYS A 132 -0.02 0.77 -1.54
C CYS A 132 0.26 1.21 -0.10
N ARG A 133 1.33 2.00 0.08
CA ARG A 133 1.78 2.57 1.36
C ARG A 133 0.68 3.32 2.11
N GLY A 134 0.67 3.28 3.45
CA GLY A 134 -0.24 4.11 4.25
C GLY A 134 -1.71 3.75 4.06
N ASN A 135 -2.02 2.46 4.19
CA ASN A 135 -3.37 1.89 4.12
C ASN A 135 -3.64 1.05 5.39
N GLN A 136 -4.71 0.26 5.39
CA GLN A 136 -5.12 -0.62 6.49
C GLN A 136 -5.11 -2.10 6.05
N LEU A 137 -4.21 -2.46 5.13
CA LEU A 137 -4.14 -3.82 4.60
C LEU A 137 -3.64 -4.79 5.66
N THR A 138 -4.41 -5.84 5.93
CA THR A 138 -4.00 -6.96 6.82
C THR A 138 -3.36 -8.11 6.05
N ALA A 139 -3.63 -8.19 4.74
CA ALA A 139 -3.03 -9.14 3.81
C ALA A 139 -2.81 -8.47 2.44
N LEU A 140 -1.76 -8.90 1.74
CA LEU A 140 -1.46 -8.48 0.38
C LEU A 140 -0.91 -9.67 -0.40
N ASN A 141 -1.63 -10.07 -1.46
CA ASN A 141 -1.17 -11.11 -2.36
C ASN A 141 -0.55 -10.49 -3.61
N VAL A 142 0.77 -10.63 -3.75
CA VAL A 142 1.55 -10.18 -4.93
C VAL A 142 2.04 -11.34 -5.80
N GLN A 143 1.58 -12.57 -5.52
CA GLN A 143 1.95 -13.73 -6.32
C GLN A 143 1.43 -13.58 -7.77
N GLY A 144 2.18 -14.09 -8.74
CA GLY A 144 1.87 -13.94 -10.16
C GLY A 144 2.24 -12.60 -10.80
N LEU A 145 2.71 -11.61 -10.02
CA LEU A 145 3.20 -10.33 -10.55
C LEU A 145 4.66 -10.46 -11.05
N SER A 146 4.91 -11.34 -12.02
CA SER A 146 6.27 -11.70 -12.46
C SER A 146 7.10 -10.53 -13.00
N ALA A 147 6.46 -9.45 -13.44
CA ALA A 147 7.12 -8.24 -13.91
C ALA A 147 7.40 -7.19 -12.81
N LEU A 148 6.99 -7.44 -11.56
CA LEU A 148 7.07 -6.45 -10.48
C LEU A 148 8.53 -6.15 -10.12
N GLN A 149 8.89 -4.88 -10.25
CA GLN A 149 10.22 -4.33 -9.98
C GLN A 149 10.27 -3.55 -8.67
N LYS A 150 9.16 -2.88 -8.31
CA LYS A 150 9.07 -2.12 -7.05
C LYS A 150 7.77 -2.43 -6.33
N LEU A 151 7.89 -2.74 -5.04
CA LEU A 151 6.78 -2.91 -4.13
C LEU A 151 6.97 -1.99 -2.92
N ASP A 152 6.08 -1.02 -2.77
CA ASP A 152 5.96 -0.20 -1.56
C ASP A 152 4.62 -0.51 -0.88
N CYS A 153 4.69 -1.26 0.22
CA CYS A 153 3.56 -1.66 1.05
C CYS A 153 3.71 -1.20 2.50
N ARG A 154 4.57 -0.21 2.74
CA ARG A 154 4.89 0.28 4.08
C ARG A 154 3.69 0.93 4.78
N TYR A 155 3.71 1.00 6.10
CA TYR A 155 2.62 1.59 6.91
C TYR A 155 1.27 0.94 6.58
N ASN A 156 1.20 -0.37 6.80
CA ASN A 156 0.00 -1.20 6.72
C ASN A 156 -0.07 -2.08 7.99
N GLN A 157 -0.92 -3.10 7.99
CA GLN A 157 -1.11 -4.03 9.11
C GLN A 157 -0.77 -5.48 8.70
N LEU A 158 0.13 -5.66 7.72
CA LEU A 158 0.47 -6.97 7.18
C LEU A 158 1.16 -7.83 8.24
N THR A 159 0.65 -9.04 8.48
CA THR A 159 1.25 -10.02 9.39
C THR A 159 2.16 -11.01 8.66
N ALA A 160 1.94 -11.18 7.34
CA ALA A 160 2.77 -11.98 6.46
C ALA A 160 2.84 -11.32 5.07
N LEU A 161 3.96 -11.51 4.39
CA LEU A 161 4.17 -11.07 3.02
C LEU A 161 4.97 -12.11 2.26
N ASN A 162 4.33 -12.75 1.26
CA ASN A 162 5.01 -13.70 0.39
C ASN A 162 5.45 -12.99 -0.91
N VAL A 163 6.76 -12.79 -1.04
CA VAL A 163 7.41 -12.21 -2.23
C VAL A 163 8.12 -13.26 -3.07
N GLN A 164 8.06 -14.54 -2.72
CA GLN A 164 8.73 -15.61 -3.46
C GLN A 164 8.28 -15.64 -4.93
N GLY A 165 9.22 -15.94 -5.83
CA GLY A 165 8.98 -15.97 -7.28
C GLY A 165 9.01 -14.60 -7.97
N LEU A 166 9.09 -13.48 -7.24
CA LEU A 166 9.23 -12.13 -7.82
C LEU A 166 10.67 -11.83 -8.22
N THR A 167 11.22 -12.60 -9.17
CA THR A 167 12.64 -12.55 -9.57
C THR A 167 13.08 -11.21 -10.16
N ALA A 168 12.13 -10.42 -10.67
CA ALA A 168 12.35 -9.07 -11.19
C ALA A 168 12.33 -7.97 -10.10
N LEU A 169 11.99 -8.28 -8.85
CA LEU A 169 11.84 -7.30 -7.78
C LEU A 169 13.19 -6.70 -7.40
N GLN A 170 13.34 -5.40 -7.60
CA GLN A 170 14.54 -4.61 -7.32
C GLN A 170 14.43 -3.85 -6.01
N GLY A 171 13.22 -3.35 -5.68
CA GLY A 171 12.96 -2.58 -4.47
C GLY A 171 11.76 -3.12 -3.70
N LEU A 172 11.96 -3.38 -2.41
CA LEU A 172 10.91 -3.77 -1.47
C LEU A 172 10.93 -2.84 -0.25
N ASP A 173 9.87 -2.05 -0.07
CA ASP A 173 9.59 -1.34 1.18
C ASP A 173 8.36 -1.97 1.84
N CYS A 174 8.60 -2.66 2.95
CA CYS A 174 7.58 -3.30 3.79
C CYS A 174 7.63 -2.78 5.23
N GLY A 175 8.29 -1.64 5.46
CA GLY A 175 8.45 -1.09 6.80
C GLY A 175 7.13 -0.65 7.45
N GLY A 176 7.05 -0.63 8.77
CA GLY A 176 5.82 -0.26 9.48
C GLY A 176 4.67 -1.23 9.21
N ASN A 177 4.92 -2.52 9.42
CA ASN A 177 3.95 -3.61 9.35
C ASN A 177 4.08 -4.50 10.60
N GLN A 178 3.52 -5.71 10.58
CA GLN A 178 3.56 -6.67 11.70
C GLN A 178 4.21 -7.99 11.28
N LEU A 179 5.15 -7.95 10.33
CA LEU A 179 5.79 -9.15 9.79
C LEU A 179 6.69 -9.80 10.85
N THR A 180 6.50 -11.11 11.07
CA THR A 180 7.37 -11.91 11.97
C THR A 180 8.45 -12.68 11.22
N ALA A 181 8.32 -12.78 9.89
CA ALA A 181 9.30 -13.36 8.99
C ALA A 181 9.20 -12.70 7.61
N LEU A 182 10.33 -12.68 6.89
CA LEU A 182 10.38 -12.22 5.50
C LEU A 182 11.40 -13.06 4.74
N ASN A 183 10.91 -13.92 3.84
CA ASN A 183 11.78 -14.72 2.99
C ASN A 183 12.06 -14.00 1.66
N VAL A 184 13.32 -13.59 1.47
CA VAL A 184 13.82 -12.93 0.26
C VAL A 184 14.67 -13.84 -0.63
N GLN A 185 14.75 -15.14 -0.30
CA GLN A 185 15.46 -16.13 -1.11
C GLN A 185 14.90 -16.14 -2.54
N GLY A 186 15.79 -16.20 -3.53
CA GLY A 186 15.40 -16.25 -4.94
C GLY A 186 15.02 -14.90 -5.56
N LEU A 187 15.01 -13.80 -4.80
CA LEU A 187 14.83 -12.44 -5.34
C LEU A 187 16.12 -11.93 -5.98
N THR A 188 16.50 -12.54 -7.10
CA THR A 188 17.81 -12.35 -7.74
C THR A 188 18.11 -10.91 -8.15
N ALA A 189 17.09 -10.07 -8.38
CA ALA A 189 17.24 -8.66 -8.74
C ALA A 189 17.19 -7.67 -7.56
N LEU A 190 16.91 -8.11 -6.33
CA LEU A 190 16.67 -7.22 -5.18
C LEU A 190 17.91 -6.39 -4.80
N GLN A 191 17.82 -5.07 -4.81
CA GLN A 191 18.92 -4.17 -4.44
C GLN A 191 18.56 -3.29 -3.25
N VAL A 192 17.28 -3.03 -3.01
CA VAL A 192 16.81 -2.17 -1.93
C VAL A 192 15.77 -2.91 -1.10
N LEU A 193 16.02 -3.02 0.21
CA LEU A 193 15.10 -3.66 1.15
C LEU A 193 14.90 -2.80 2.40
N TYR A 194 13.69 -2.33 2.63
CA TYR A 194 13.33 -1.65 3.87
C TYR A 194 12.31 -2.50 4.63
N CYS A 195 12.69 -2.96 5.82
CA CYS A 195 11.87 -3.83 6.68
C CYS A 195 11.74 -3.33 8.12
N TYR A 196 12.20 -2.11 8.40
CA TYR A 196 12.09 -1.44 9.70
C TYR A 196 10.66 -1.40 10.26
N GLY A 197 10.48 -1.34 11.59
CA GLY A 197 9.14 -1.27 12.17
C GLY A 197 8.27 -2.48 11.85
N ASN A 198 8.80 -3.67 12.05
CA ASN A 198 8.08 -4.94 11.96
C ASN A 198 8.26 -5.70 13.29
N LYS A 199 8.07 -7.02 13.29
CA LYS A 199 8.28 -7.91 14.45
C LYS A 199 9.28 -9.02 14.11
N LEU A 200 10.29 -8.71 13.31
CA LEU A 200 11.33 -9.65 12.87
C LEU A 200 12.27 -9.96 14.02
N ASN A 201 12.26 -11.19 14.52
CA ASN A 201 13.16 -11.64 15.57
C ASN A 201 14.55 -12.03 15.02
N ALA A 202 15.46 -12.41 15.91
CA ALA A 202 16.82 -12.85 15.55
C ALA A 202 16.86 -13.94 14.47
N ALA A 203 16.03 -14.98 14.61
CA ALA A 203 15.98 -16.08 13.64
C ALA A 203 15.44 -15.62 12.27
N ALA A 204 14.46 -14.72 12.26
CA ALA A 204 13.92 -14.15 11.04
C ALA A 204 14.97 -13.32 10.29
N PHE A 205 15.77 -12.51 11.00
CA PHE A 205 16.88 -11.78 10.38
C PHE A 205 18.00 -12.70 9.90
N GLU A 206 18.33 -13.77 10.63
CA GLU A 206 19.33 -14.75 10.18
C GLU A 206 18.92 -15.37 8.83
N GLN A 207 17.65 -15.77 8.69
CA GLN A 207 17.10 -16.27 7.43
C GLN A 207 17.06 -15.19 6.34
N LEU A 208 16.67 -13.95 6.68
CA LEU A 208 16.66 -12.82 5.75
C LEU A 208 18.06 -12.58 5.17
N PHE A 209 19.08 -12.45 6.02
CA PHE A 209 20.47 -12.22 5.59
C PHE A 209 21.01 -13.38 4.76
N THR A 210 20.66 -14.62 5.14
CA THR A 210 21.00 -15.82 4.36
C THR A 210 20.31 -15.82 2.99
N GLY A 211 19.09 -15.31 2.90
CA GLY A 211 18.31 -15.21 1.66
C GLY A 211 18.72 -14.07 0.74
N LEU A 212 19.44 -13.05 1.23
CA LEU A 212 19.87 -11.92 0.39
C LEU A 212 20.73 -12.40 -0.80
N PRO A 213 20.54 -11.86 -2.00
CA PRO A 213 21.35 -12.22 -3.16
C PRO A 213 22.76 -11.61 -3.11
N GLN A 214 23.70 -12.24 -3.81
CA GLN A 214 25.06 -11.70 -4.02
C GLN A 214 25.00 -10.40 -4.84
N ARG A 215 25.78 -9.38 -4.46
CA ARG A 215 25.88 -8.09 -5.14
C ARG A 215 27.33 -7.71 -5.38
N GLU A 216 27.53 -6.79 -6.32
CA GLU A 216 28.79 -6.09 -6.53
C GLU A 216 28.76 -4.74 -5.80
N GLU A 217 29.93 -4.17 -5.51
CA GLU A 217 30.01 -2.86 -4.84
C GLU A 217 29.32 -1.74 -5.64
N SER A 218 29.34 -1.85 -6.98
CA SER A 218 28.65 -0.94 -7.89
C SER A 218 27.13 -1.01 -7.84
N ASP A 219 26.55 -2.08 -7.29
CA ASP A 219 25.09 -2.22 -7.16
C ASP A 219 24.52 -1.31 -6.06
N GLU A 220 25.37 -0.86 -5.13
CA GLU A 220 24.99 -0.05 -3.97
C GLU A 220 23.81 -0.63 -3.17
N ALA A 221 23.72 -1.96 -3.10
CA ALA A 221 22.62 -2.65 -2.45
C ALA A 221 22.54 -2.30 -0.96
N LYS A 222 21.32 -2.09 -0.46
CA LYS A 222 21.11 -1.58 0.90
C LYS A 222 19.86 -2.09 1.60
N CYS A 223 19.99 -2.23 2.91
CA CYS A 223 18.89 -2.55 3.82
C CYS A 223 18.66 -1.46 4.86
N ILE A 224 17.40 -1.19 5.23
CA ILE A 224 17.04 -0.46 6.46
C ILE A 224 16.29 -1.42 7.37
N LEU A 225 16.93 -1.81 8.48
CA LEU A 225 16.54 -2.97 9.28
C LEU A 225 15.61 -2.63 10.44
N TYR A 226 15.85 -1.51 11.14
CA TYR A 226 15.07 -1.08 12.30
C TYR A 226 15.17 0.43 12.52
N ARG A 227 14.34 0.96 13.42
CA ARG A 227 14.31 2.36 13.87
C ARG A 227 14.74 2.47 15.34
N GLU A 228 15.49 3.51 15.66
CA GLU A 228 15.79 3.89 17.04
C GLU A 228 14.66 4.76 17.60
N GLU A 229 13.50 4.16 17.77
CA GLU A 229 12.33 4.81 18.34
C GLU A 229 11.60 3.90 19.33
N ALA A 230 10.81 4.50 20.21
CA ALA A 230 9.96 3.75 21.12
C ALA A 230 8.94 2.93 20.32
N GLY A 231 8.84 1.63 20.60
CA GLY A 231 7.91 0.72 19.93
C GLY A 231 8.48 0.00 18.70
N GLU A 232 9.77 0.14 18.39
CA GLU A 232 10.43 -0.80 17.47
C GLU A 232 10.42 -2.21 18.07
N GLU A 233 9.89 -3.17 17.32
CA GLU A 233 9.77 -4.58 17.72
C GLU A 233 10.68 -5.50 16.90
N ASN A 234 11.35 -4.98 15.86
CA ASN A 234 12.42 -5.71 15.20
C ASN A 234 13.61 -5.90 16.14
N HIS A 235 14.25 -7.06 16.02
CA HIS A 235 15.55 -7.33 16.61
C HIS A 235 16.58 -6.29 16.12
N ASN A 236 17.37 -5.74 17.04
CA ASN A 236 18.27 -4.60 16.78
C ASN A 236 19.74 -4.85 17.18
N ASP A 237 20.07 -6.02 17.75
CA ASP A 237 21.44 -6.42 18.07
C ASP A 237 21.92 -7.59 17.19
N PHE A 238 22.62 -7.29 16.10
CA PHE A 238 23.10 -8.32 15.17
C PHE A 238 24.43 -8.96 15.59
N SER A 239 24.91 -8.75 16.83
CA SER A 239 26.13 -9.38 17.34
C SER A 239 25.91 -10.77 17.97
N SER A 240 24.66 -11.11 18.28
CA SER A 240 24.28 -12.40 18.86
C SER A 240 22.83 -12.78 18.49
N PRO A 241 22.48 -14.09 18.41
CA PRO A 241 23.35 -15.27 18.56
C PRO A 241 24.37 -15.40 17.42
N SER A 242 25.30 -16.36 17.53
CA SER A 242 26.42 -16.49 16.57
C SER A 242 25.97 -16.73 15.13
N GLY A 243 24.89 -17.48 14.91
CA GLY A 243 24.32 -17.70 13.57
C GLY A 243 23.85 -16.40 12.92
N LEU A 244 23.12 -15.57 13.66
CA LEU A 244 22.71 -14.24 13.21
C LEU A 244 23.90 -13.34 12.91
N ALA A 245 24.91 -13.33 13.79
CA ALA A 245 26.10 -12.51 13.62
C ALA A 245 26.91 -12.92 12.38
N GLU A 246 27.06 -14.21 12.13
CA GLU A 246 27.69 -14.74 10.92
C GLU A 246 26.90 -14.33 9.69
N ALA A 247 25.58 -14.56 9.65
CA ALA A 247 24.74 -14.23 8.52
C ALA A 247 24.74 -12.72 8.20
N PHE A 248 24.69 -11.86 9.23
CA PHE A 248 24.78 -10.40 9.10
C PHE A 248 26.12 -9.98 8.49
N ASN A 249 27.23 -10.52 9.01
CA ASN A 249 28.57 -10.21 8.52
C ASN A 249 28.79 -10.72 7.09
N THR A 250 28.32 -11.92 6.75
CA THR A 250 28.33 -12.46 5.38
C THR A 250 27.53 -11.57 4.44
N ALA A 251 26.34 -11.12 4.84
CA ALA A 251 25.54 -10.23 4.00
C ALA A 251 26.27 -8.91 3.70
N ARG A 252 26.96 -8.33 4.69
CA ARG A 252 27.75 -7.11 4.52
C ARG A 252 29.01 -7.30 3.68
N THR A 253 29.83 -8.26 4.04
CA THR A 253 31.21 -8.37 3.54
C THR A 253 31.31 -9.21 2.28
N VAL A 254 30.56 -10.31 2.20
CA VAL A 254 30.57 -11.24 1.07
C VAL A 254 29.53 -10.81 0.05
N LYS A 255 28.28 -10.61 0.49
CA LYS A 255 27.17 -10.26 -0.43
C LYS A 255 27.08 -8.77 -0.76
N LYS A 256 27.94 -7.93 -0.18
CA LYS A 256 28.08 -6.49 -0.46
C LYS A 256 26.83 -5.64 -0.20
N TRP A 257 26.04 -6.01 0.81
CA TRP A 257 24.90 -5.21 1.26
C TRP A 257 25.31 -4.19 2.32
N LYS A 258 24.97 -2.92 2.11
CA LYS A 258 25.09 -1.87 3.13
C LYS A 258 23.89 -1.98 4.09
N MET A 259 24.17 -2.06 5.39
CA MET A 259 23.13 -2.26 6.41
C MET A 259 22.92 -0.98 7.18
N TYR A 260 21.67 -0.51 7.28
CA TYR A 260 21.32 0.72 7.97
C TYR A 260 20.27 0.50 9.05
N LYS A 261 20.31 1.34 10.07
CA LYS A 261 19.18 1.67 10.93
C LYS A 261 18.69 3.08 10.64
N LYS A 262 17.48 3.42 11.06
CA LYS A 262 17.06 4.82 11.19
C LYS A 262 17.33 5.31 12.60
N ASP A 263 18.03 6.43 12.75
CA ASP A 263 18.21 7.07 14.05
C ASP A 263 16.92 7.76 14.54
N ALA A 264 16.94 8.29 15.76
CA ALA A 264 15.79 8.99 16.35
C ALA A 264 15.36 10.27 15.60
N SER A 265 16.21 10.78 14.70
CA SER A 265 15.90 11.91 13.82
C SER A 265 15.39 11.48 12.44
N GLY A 266 15.31 10.16 12.20
CA GLY A 266 14.89 9.56 10.94
C GLY A 266 15.99 9.45 9.88
N ASN A 267 17.25 9.75 10.22
CA ASN A 267 18.38 9.61 9.29
C ASN A 267 18.82 8.15 9.20
N ASN A 268 19.35 7.74 8.04
CA ASN A 268 19.92 6.42 7.88
C ASN A 268 21.37 6.40 8.39
N LEU A 269 21.66 5.58 9.40
CA LEU A 269 23.00 5.34 9.92
C LEU A 269 23.44 3.91 9.57
N GLU A 270 24.62 3.78 8.97
CA GLU A 270 25.20 2.47 8.64
C GLU A 270 25.63 1.73 9.91
N ILE A 271 25.39 0.41 9.98
CA ILE A 271 25.68 -0.46 11.13
C ILE A 271 26.44 -1.72 10.72
#